data_AF-A0A1I4UQW3-F1
#
_entry.id   AF-A0A1I4UQW3-F1
#
_cell.length_a   1.000
_cell.length_b   1.000
_cell.length_c   1.000
_cell.angle_alpha   90.00
_cell.angle_beta   90.00
_cell.angle_gamma   90.00
#
_symmetry.space_group_name_H-M   'P 1'
#
loop_
_entity.id
_entity.type
_entity.pdbx_description
1 polymer ?
#
loop_
_entity_poly.entity_id
_entity_poly.type
_entity_poly.pdbx_seq_one_letter_code
_entity_poly.pdbx_strand_id
1 'polypeptide(L)'
;MRLAKRRDWFRPMHFIKNWAAPQQSCQSAYRELFKEVLEDGLVEAIRTSTLSGLPMGNDKFKREIEVLTGQSASPGKPGRPTKNQKN
;
A
#
# COMPACT_ATOMS: atom_id res chain seq x y z
N MET A 1 -39.72 32.86 6.34
CA MET A 1 -38.90 31.71 5.88
C MET A 1 -37.48 32.21 5.61
N ARG A 2 -36.48 31.75 6.38
CA ARG A 2 -35.04 31.98 6.14
C ARG A 2 -34.29 30.67 6.39
N LEU A 3 -33.26 30.46 5.58
CA LEU A 3 -32.57 29.21 5.27
C LEU A 3 -31.98 28.47 6.47
N ALA A 4 -32.20 27.16 6.53
CA ALA A 4 -31.35 26.23 7.29
C ALA A 4 -30.22 25.73 6.38
N LYS A 5 -29.02 26.28 6.53
CA LYS A 5 -27.79 25.74 5.94
C LYS A 5 -26.80 25.49 7.07
N ARG A 6 -26.95 24.37 7.77
CA ARG A 6 -25.93 23.89 8.71
C ARG A 6 -24.76 23.34 7.90
N ARG A 7 -23.67 24.10 7.86
CA ARG A 7 -22.35 23.70 7.39
C ARG A 7 -21.47 23.64 8.63
N ASP A 8 -21.45 22.48 9.26
CA ASP A 8 -20.73 22.27 10.52
C ASP A 8 -19.58 21.28 10.24
N TRP A 9 -18.73 21.59 9.25
CA TRP A 9 -17.57 20.75 8.89
C TRP A 9 -16.27 21.13 9.61
N PHE A 10 -16.31 22.06 10.56
CA PHE A 10 -15.12 22.43 11.34
C PHE A 10 -15.07 21.64 12.65
N ARG A 11 -14.40 20.49 12.63
CA ARG A 11 -14.02 19.77 13.86
C ARG A 11 -12.69 20.34 14.40
N PRO A 12 -12.65 20.88 15.63
CA PRO A 12 -11.44 21.47 16.20
C PRO A 12 -10.36 20.42 16.53
N MET A 13 -9.09 20.76 16.28
CA MET A 13 -7.94 19.84 16.41
C MET A 13 -7.73 19.22 17.80
N HIS A 14 -8.27 19.83 18.87
CA HIS A 14 -8.14 19.27 20.22
C HIS A 14 -8.92 17.95 20.39
N PHE A 15 -9.94 17.71 19.57
CA PHE A 15 -10.81 16.54 19.67
C PHE A 15 -10.11 15.25 19.19
N ILE A 16 -9.26 15.33 18.17
CA ILE A 16 -8.50 14.17 17.66
C ILE A 16 -7.47 13.69 18.70
N LYS A 17 -7.02 14.58 19.59
CA LYS A 17 -5.99 14.28 20.60
C LYS A 17 -6.47 13.32 21.68
N ASN A 18 -7.78 13.25 21.95
CA ASN A 18 -8.35 12.46 23.04
C ASN A 18 -8.84 11.06 22.61
N TRP A 19 -8.90 10.77 21.30
CA TRP A 19 -9.21 9.45 20.75
C TRP A 19 -7.97 8.59 20.49
N ALA A 20 -6.78 9.17 20.64
CA ALA A 20 -5.56 8.40 20.68
C ALA A 20 -5.49 7.66 22.02
N ALA A 21 -6.17 6.51 22.12
CA ALA A 21 -5.75 5.48 23.05
C ALA A 21 -4.23 5.24 22.87
N PRO A 22 -3.50 4.86 23.93
CA PRO A 22 -2.04 4.75 23.87
C PRO A 22 -1.61 3.98 22.61
N GLN A 23 -0.70 4.55 21.81
CA GLN A 23 -0.36 4.06 20.45
C GLN A 23 -0.20 2.54 20.34
N GLN A 24 0.35 1.89 21.38
CA GLN A 24 0.55 0.44 21.45
C GLN A 24 -0.77 -0.34 21.46
N SER A 25 -1.78 0.13 22.18
CA SER A 25 -3.11 -0.50 22.27
C SER A 25 -3.91 -0.33 20.97
N CYS A 26 -3.79 0.80 20.30
CA CYS A 26 -4.37 1.01 18.96
C CYS A 26 -3.73 0.07 17.93
N GLN A 27 -2.41 -0.06 17.95
CA GLN A 27 -1.70 -0.92 16.99
C GLN A 27 -2.04 -2.39 17.19
N SER A 28 -2.12 -2.86 18.44
CA SER A 28 -2.51 -4.26 18.71
C SER A 28 -3.94 -4.52 18.26
N ALA A 29 -4.91 -3.70 18.66
CA ALA A 29 -6.31 -3.85 18.26
C ALA A 29 -6.49 -3.78 16.74
N TYR A 30 -5.79 -2.86 16.06
CA TYR A 30 -5.80 -2.76 14.60
C TYR A 30 -5.21 -4.02 13.95
N ARG A 31 -4.09 -4.55 14.46
CA ARG A 31 -3.51 -5.81 13.97
C ARG A 31 -4.41 -7.02 14.22
N GLU A 32 -5.17 -7.01 15.31
CA GLU A 32 -6.14 -8.08 15.60
C GLU A 32 -7.30 -8.13 14.60
N LEU A 33 -7.67 -7.00 13.98
CA LEU A 33 -8.62 -7.00 12.86
C LEU A 33 -8.11 -7.78 11.64
N PHE A 34 -6.79 -7.94 11.51
CA PHE A 34 -6.14 -8.68 10.43
C PHE A 34 -5.52 -10.00 10.90
N LYS A 35 -5.85 -10.47 12.12
CA LYS A 35 -5.47 -11.81 12.58
C LYS A 35 -6.20 -12.92 11.82
N GLU A 36 -7.34 -12.62 11.20
CA GLU A 36 -7.96 -13.49 10.19
C GLU A 36 -6.92 -13.74 9.09
N VAL A 37 -6.53 -15.01 8.95
CA VAL A 37 -5.26 -15.48 8.37
C VAL A 37 -5.01 -14.87 6.99
N LEU A 38 -4.17 -13.83 6.95
CA LEU A 38 -3.48 -13.46 5.72
C LEU A 38 -2.51 -14.60 5.40
N GLU A 39 -2.56 -15.09 4.17
CA GLU A 39 -1.66 -16.14 3.70
C GLU A 39 -0.20 -15.74 3.97
N ASP A 40 0.58 -16.67 4.51
CA ASP A 40 2.00 -16.44 4.76
C ASP A 40 2.69 -16.05 3.44
N GLY A 41 3.18 -14.81 3.39
CA GLY A 41 3.81 -14.23 2.20
C GLY A 41 2.97 -13.17 1.48
N LEU A 42 1.66 -13.07 1.71
CA LEU A 42 0.82 -12.01 1.11
C LEU A 42 1.27 -10.62 1.56
N VAL A 43 1.56 -10.47 2.86
CA VAL A 43 2.08 -9.21 3.42
C VAL A 43 3.43 -8.84 2.80
N GLU A 44 4.29 -9.83 2.55
CA GLU A 44 5.60 -9.62 1.92
C GLU A 44 5.46 -9.23 0.45
N ALA A 45 4.51 -9.86 -0.27
CA ALA A 45 4.17 -9.53 -1.65
C ALA A 45 3.65 -8.10 -1.76
N ILE A 46 2.74 -7.69 -0.87
CA ILE A 46 2.24 -6.31 -0.79
C ILE A 46 3.41 -5.36 -0.53
N ARG A 47 4.25 -5.65 0.47
CA ARG A 47 5.39 -4.80 0.85
C ARG A 47 6.36 -4.62 -0.31
N THR A 48 6.77 -5.71 -0.95
CA THR A 48 7.75 -5.69 -2.05
C THR A 48 7.20 -4.97 -3.27
N SER A 49 5.96 -5.25 -3.65
CA SER A 49 5.30 -4.62 -4.80
C SER A 49 5.13 -3.11 -4.57
N THR A 50 4.67 -2.73 -3.38
CA THR A 50 4.47 -1.31 -3.02
C THR A 50 5.79 -0.55 -2.95
N LEU A 51 6.84 -1.15 -2.37
CA LEU A 51 8.14 -0.49 -2.23
C LEU A 51 8.87 -0.34 -3.57
N SER A 52 8.75 -1.32 -4.46
CA SER A 52 9.37 -1.28 -5.79
C SER A 52 8.55 -0.53 -6.85
N GLY A 53 7.29 -0.20 -6.54
CA GLY A 53 6.35 0.37 -7.52
C GLY A 53 5.92 -0.62 -8.60
N LEU A 54 6.12 -1.92 -8.38
CA LEU A 54 5.75 -2.98 -9.33
C LEU A 54 4.37 -3.54 -9.01
N PRO A 55 3.62 -4.02 -10.03
CA PRO A 55 2.32 -4.62 -9.80
C PRO A 55 2.42 -5.95 -9.05
N MET A 56 1.52 -6.12 -8.08
CA MET A 56 1.31 -7.38 -7.37
C MET A 56 0.41 -8.31 -8.19
N GLY A 57 0.74 -9.59 -8.28
CA GLY A 57 -0.04 -10.59 -9.02
C GLY A 57 0.84 -11.65 -9.67
N ASN A 58 0.21 -12.51 -10.48
CA ASN A 58 0.92 -13.54 -11.25
C ASN A 58 1.63 -12.96 -12.47
N ASP A 59 2.47 -13.77 -13.11
CA ASP A 59 3.29 -13.33 -14.25
C ASP A 59 2.46 -12.96 -15.48
N LYS A 60 1.29 -13.59 -15.66
CA LYS A 60 0.36 -13.23 -16.73
C LYS A 60 -0.13 -11.79 -16.56
N PHE A 61 -0.57 -11.43 -15.35
CA PHE A 61 -1.03 -10.09 -15.03
C PHE A 61 0.08 -9.05 -15.23
N LYS A 62 1.30 -9.34 -14.76
CA LYS A 62 2.45 -8.44 -14.96
C LYS A 62 2.72 -8.20 -16.44
N ARG A 63 2.71 -9.25 -17.26
CA ARG A 63 2.87 -9.14 -18.72
C ARG A 63 1.76 -8.32 -19.37
N GLU A 64 0.52 -8.48 -18.93
CA GLU A 64 -0.59 -7.65 -19.43
C GLU A 64 -0.39 -6.17 -19.06
N ILE A 65 0.08 -5.86 -17.85
CA ILE A 65 0.44 -4.50 -17.45
C ILE A 65 1.60 -3.95 -18.31
N GLU A 66 2.62 -4.76 -18.61
CA GLU A 66 3.72 -4.34 -19.50
C GLU A 66 3.22 -3.98 -20.89
N VAL A 67 2.32 -4.80 -21.45
CA VAL A 67 1.72 -4.54 -22.76
C VAL A 67 0.86 -3.28 -22.75
N LEU A 68 0.07 -3.07 -21.70
CA LEU A 68 -0.84 -1.92 -21.58
C LEU A 68 -0.11 -0.60 -21.31
N THR A 69 0.97 -0.63 -20.53
CA THR A 69 1.70 0.57 -20.09
C THR A 69 2.95 0.87 -20.93
N GLY A 70 3.50 -0.13 -21.62
CA GLY A 70 4.80 -0.05 -22.29
C GLY A 70 5.99 0.05 -21.33
N GLN A 71 5.79 -0.18 -20.03
CA GLN A 71 6.82 -0.11 -19.00
C GLN A 71 7.07 -1.50 -18.39
N SER A 72 8.28 -1.75 -17.90
CA SER A 72 8.62 -3.01 -17.21
C SER A 72 7.80 -3.17 -15.93
N ALA A 73 7.07 -4.26 -15.80
CA ALA A 73 6.31 -4.64 -14.60
C ALA A 73 7.06 -5.67 -13.75
N SER A 74 8.28 -6.03 -14.17
CA SER A 74 9.13 -7.01 -13.52
C SER A 74 10.44 -6.38 -13.01
N PRO A 75 11.01 -6.89 -11.91
CA PRO A 75 12.30 -6.42 -11.43
C PRO A 75 13.41 -6.72 -12.46
N GLY A 76 14.28 -5.74 -12.71
CA GLY A 76 15.50 -5.95 -13.48
C GLY A 76 16.51 -6.84 -12.74
N LYS A 77 17.54 -7.30 -13.44
CA LYS A 77 18.65 -8.03 -12.82
C LYS A 77 19.35 -7.12 -11.79
N PRO A 78 19.38 -7.50 -10.50
CA PRO A 78 20.05 -6.69 -9.49
C PRO A 78 21.56 -6.69 -9.72
N GLY A 79 22.19 -5.55 -9.46
CA GLY A 79 23.64 -5.37 -9.55
C GLY A 79 24.11 -4.72 -10.85
N ARG A 80 25.41 -4.36 -10.88
CA ARG A 80 26.03 -3.74 -12.04
C ARG A 80 26.14 -4.78 -13.17
N PRO A 81 25.74 -4.46 -14.41
CA PRO A 81 25.98 -5.34 -15.55
C PRO A 81 27.48 -5.62 -15.69
N THR A 82 27.83 -6.90 -15.80
CA THR A 82 29.22 -7.34 -15.99
C THR A 82 29.63 -7.14 -17.46
N LYS A 83 30.92 -6.85 -17.71
CA LYS A 83 31.46 -6.47 -19.04
C LYS A 83 31.19 -7.50 -20.16
N ASN A 84 30.81 -8.73 -19.81
CA ASN A 84 30.48 -9.82 -20.73
C ASN A 84 28.98 -10.01 -21.01
N GLN A 85 28.09 -9.24 -20.38
CA GLN A 85 26.67 -9.22 -20.76
C GLN A 85 26.46 -8.27 -21.93
N LYS A 86 26.92 -8.68 -23.11
CA LYS A 86 26.43 -8.13 -24.37
C LYS A 86 25.22 -8.98 -24.78
N ASN A 87 24.05 -8.36 -24.89
CA ASN A 87 23.00 -8.85 -25.78
C ASN A 87 23.38 -8.47 -27.22
#